data_AF-A0A1G0CYF5-F1
#
_entry.id   AF-A0A1G0CYF5-F1
#
_cell.length_a   1.000
_cell.length_b   1.000
_cell.length_c   1.000
_cell.angle_alpha   90.00
_cell.angle_beta   90.00
_cell.angle_gamma   90.00
#
_symmetry.space_group_name_H-M   'P 1'
#
loop_
_entity.id
_entity.type
_entity.pdbx_description
1 polymer ?
#
loop_
_entity_poly.entity_id
_entity_poly.type
_entity_poly.pdbx_seq_one_letter_code
_entity_poly.pdbx_strand_id
1 'polypeptide(L)'
;MEADGLGRKIKGTIHWVSAKHAVPARVRLYDALFTKRNPDDLEEGHDFKENMNPNSLEAIERAMLEPSLKDAAPGSRWQFERLGYFFADPKESQPGTPVFNRTVTLKDTWAKIEQKA
;
A
#
# COMPACT_ATOMS: atom_id res chain seq x y z
N MET A 1 -12.49 14.03 -47.61
CA MET A 1 -12.10 14.85 -46.44
C MET A 1 -11.41 13.91 -45.48
N GLU A 2 -10.10 13.76 -45.64
CA GLU A 2 -9.27 12.89 -44.81
C GLU A 2 -9.12 13.53 -43.42
N ALA A 3 -9.32 12.74 -42.37
CA ALA A 3 -9.05 13.16 -41.01
C ALA A 3 -7.53 13.19 -40.79
N ASP A 4 -6.98 14.38 -40.93
CA ASP A 4 -5.58 14.73 -40.70
C ASP A 4 -5.18 14.45 -39.22
N GLY A 5 -3.91 14.06 -39.02
CA GLY A 5 -3.48 13.21 -37.90
C GLY A 5 -3.41 13.85 -36.51
N LEU A 6 -4.13 13.27 -35.53
CA LEU A 6 -3.88 13.42 -34.07
C LEU A 6 -4.23 12.14 -33.26
N GLY A 7 -4.39 10.98 -33.89
CA GLY A 7 -4.95 9.76 -33.30
C GLY A 7 -4.00 8.91 -32.44
N ARG A 8 -3.19 9.48 -31.55
CA ARG A 8 -2.32 8.68 -30.67
C ARG A 8 -3.12 8.04 -29.54
N LYS A 9 -3.25 6.71 -29.56
CA LYS A 9 -3.88 5.95 -28.47
C LYS A 9 -2.99 5.95 -27.22
N ILE A 10 -3.45 6.59 -26.14
CA ILE A 10 -2.83 6.50 -24.82
C ILE A 10 -3.19 5.13 -24.22
N LYS A 11 -2.17 4.34 -23.85
CA LYS A 11 -2.34 2.96 -23.37
C LYS A 11 -2.57 2.84 -21.87
N GLY A 12 -2.34 3.89 -21.10
CA GLY A 12 -2.54 3.88 -19.66
C GLY A 12 -2.13 5.19 -18.99
N THR A 13 -2.48 5.27 -17.71
CA THR A 13 -2.22 6.40 -16.84
C THR A 13 -1.48 5.91 -15.59
N ILE A 14 -0.57 6.74 -15.09
CA ILE A 14 0.15 6.53 -13.83
C ILE A 14 -0.17 7.68 -12.86
N HIS A 15 -0.12 7.40 -11.58
CA HIS A 15 -0.05 8.46 -10.58
C HIS A 15 1.37 9.05 -10.59
N TRP A 16 1.49 10.29 -10.14
CA TRP A 16 2.78 10.98 -10.00
C TRP A 16 2.64 12.06 -8.92
N VAL A 17 3.77 12.48 -8.35
CA VAL A 17 3.83 13.63 -7.43
C VAL A 17 4.92 14.59 -7.91
N SER A 18 4.75 15.88 -7.63
CA SER A 18 5.74 16.89 -8.01
C SER A 18 6.99 16.79 -7.15
N ALA A 19 8.17 16.56 -7.74
CA ALA A 19 9.43 16.44 -6.99
C ALA A 19 9.74 17.65 -6.08
N LYS A 20 9.33 18.86 -6.49
CA LYS A 20 9.54 20.09 -5.72
C LYS A 20 8.60 20.23 -4.51
N HIS A 21 7.39 19.70 -4.62
CA HIS A 21 6.33 19.95 -3.63
C HIS A 21 5.98 18.70 -2.82
N ALA A 22 6.41 17.52 -3.25
CA ALA A 22 6.09 16.27 -2.59
C ALA A 22 6.67 16.24 -1.17
N VAL A 23 5.90 15.67 -0.26
CA VAL A 23 6.24 15.60 1.16
C VAL A 23 6.69 14.17 1.50
N PRO A 24 7.83 14.01 2.19
CA PRO A 24 8.25 12.69 2.64
C PRO A 24 7.36 12.21 3.78
N ALA A 25 7.02 10.92 3.77
CA ALA A 25 6.22 10.27 4.81
C ALA A 25 6.67 8.83 5.00
N ARG A 26 6.44 8.29 6.20
CA ARG A 26 6.57 6.86 6.46
C ARG A 26 5.28 6.16 6.01
N VAL A 27 5.41 5.11 5.22
CA VAL A 27 4.27 4.31 4.75
C VAL A 27 4.49 2.85 5.11
N ARG A 28 3.52 2.24 5.79
CA ARG A 28 3.51 0.83 6.15
C ARG A 28 2.60 0.06 5.22
N LEU A 29 3.17 -0.86 4.46
CA LEU A 29 2.45 -1.78 3.60
C LEU A 29 2.17 -3.05 4.39
N TYR A 30 1.01 -3.09 5.05
CA TYR A 30 0.52 -4.31 5.68
C TYR A 30 0.01 -5.28 4.61
N ASP A 31 0.23 -6.56 4.88
CA ASP A 31 -0.35 -7.70 4.20
C ASP A 31 -0.82 -8.72 5.24
N ALA A 32 -1.35 -9.86 4.80
CA ALA A 32 -1.77 -10.92 5.69
C ALA A 32 -0.64 -11.40 6.62
N LEU A 33 -0.97 -11.66 7.88
CA LEU A 33 -0.01 -12.06 8.91
C LEU A 33 0.52 -13.48 8.72
N PHE A 34 -0.28 -14.36 8.12
CA PHE A 34 0.06 -15.76 7.87
C PHE A 34 0.05 -16.05 6.37
N THR A 35 0.78 -17.08 5.96
CA THR A 35 0.82 -17.56 4.58
C THR A 35 -0.28 -18.58 4.28
N LYS A 36 -0.83 -19.22 5.33
CA LYS A 36 -1.95 -20.17 5.25
C LYS A 36 -3.25 -19.56 5.75
N ARG A 37 -4.38 -20.04 5.21
CA ARG A 37 -5.73 -19.68 5.70
C ARG A 37 -5.98 -20.16 7.13
N ASN A 38 -5.49 -21.36 7.45
CA ASN A 38 -5.47 -21.89 8.81
C ASN A 38 -4.02 -21.88 9.30
N PRO A 39 -3.63 -20.98 10.22
CA PRO A 39 -2.28 -20.94 10.77
C PRO A 39 -1.88 -22.22 11.52
N ASP A 40 -2.85 -22.98 12.02
CA ASP A 40 -2.64 -24.23 12.76
C ASP A 40 -2.61 -25.48 11.84
N ASP A 41 -2.69 -25.30 10.52
CA ASP A 41 -2.57 -26.39 9.56
C ASP A 41 -1.09 -26.82 9.42
N LEU A 42 -0.63 -27.59 10.41
CA LEU A 42 0.73 -28.08 10.55
C LEU A 42 0.71 -29.53 11.09
N GLU A 43 1.81 -30.25 10.91
CA GLU A 43 2.00 -31.56 11.54
C GLU A 43 2.12 -31.42 13.08
N GLU A 44 1.79 -32.49 13.81
CA GLU A 44 1.85 -32.49 15.26
C GLU A 44 3.28 -32.20 15.75
N GLY A 45 3.43 -31.19 16.62
CA GLY A 45 4.73 -30.74 17.15
C GLY A 45 5.28 -29.46 16.52
N HIS A 46 4.64 -28.92 15.48
CA HIS A 46 5.02 -27.65 14.84
C HIS A 46 4.26 -26.43 15.42
N ASP A 47 4.87 -25.24 15.38
CA ASP A 47 4.29 -23.98 15.90
C ASP A 47 3.64 -23.18 14.75
N PHE A 48 2.44 -22.63 14.96
CA PHE A 48 1.74 -21.76 14.00
C PHE A 48 2.60 -20.59 13.51
N LYS A 49 3.60 -20.17 14.29
CA LYS A 49 4.57 -19.15 13.90
C LYS A 49 5.38 -19.53 12.66
N GLU A 50 5.53 -20.82 12.36
CA GLU A 50 6.15 -21.31 11.13
C GLU A 50 5.38 -20.86 9.88
N ASN A 51 4.07 -20.63 10.01
CA ASN A 51 3.23 -20.09 8.94
C ASN A 51 3.18 -18.55 8.91
N MET A 52 3.99 -17.84 9.71
CA MET A 52 4.02 -16.37 9.66
C MET A 52 4.53 -15.88 8.32
N ASN A 53 3.84 -14.90 7.75
CA ASN A 53 4.26 -14.24 6.53
C ASN A 53 5.39 -13.24 6.84
N PRO A 54 6.62 -13.48 6.37
CA PRO A 54 7.73 -12.55 6.57
C PRO A 54 7.51 -11.21 5.85
N ASN A 55 6.59 -11.16 4.89
CA ASN A 55 6.20 -9.96 4.14
C ASN A 55 4.90 -9.33 4.65
N SER A 56 4.45 -9.69 5.86
CA SER A 56 3.22 -9.14 6.46
C SER A 56 3.30 -7.64 6.74
N LEU A 57 4.52 -7.08 6.80
CA LEU A 57 4.77 -5.66 6.93
C LEU A 57 6.04 -5.26 6.17
N GLU A 58 5.89 -4.33 5.24
CA GLU A 58 7.01 -3.58 4.66
C GLU A 58 6.89 -2.10 5.07
N ALA A 59 7.95 -1.54 5.67
CA ALA A 59 8.01 -0.14 6.06
C ALA A 59 8.84 0.67 5.05
N ILE A 60 8.21 1.60 4.36
CA ILE A 60 8.85 2.56 3.47
C ILE A 60 9.07 3.85 4.27
N GLU A 61 10.32 4.09 4.69
CA GLU A 61 10.66 5.23 5.55
C GLU A 61 10.51 6.59 4.88
N ARG A 62 10.59 6.64 3.54
CA ARG A 62 10.60 7.90 2.80
C ARG A 62 9.81 7.81 1.49
N ALA A 63 8.52 7.51 1.61
CA ALA A 63 7.57 7.63 0.49
C ALA A 63 7.28 9.11 0.20
N MET A 64 7.07 9.46 -1.07
CA MET A 64 6.75 10.83 -1.48
C MET A 64 5.25 10.97 -1.72
N LEU A 65 4.60 11.85 -0.97
CA LEU A 65 3.17 12.13 -1.06
C LEU A 65 2.90 13.49 -1.70
N GLU A 66 1.68 13.70 -2.19
CA GLU A 66 1.24 15.02 -2.63
C GLU A 66 1.06 16.01 -1.45
N PRO A 67 1.19 17.33 -1.68
CA PRO A 67 1.17 18.34 -0.61
C PRO A 67 -0.10 18.35 0.24
N SER A 68 -1.24 17.98 -0.34
CA SER A 68 -2.56 17.91 0.33
C SER A 68 -2.57 16.94 1.51
N LEU A 69 -1.68 15.94 1.53
CA LEU A 69 -1.60 14.92 2.58
C LEU A 69 -0.66 15.29 3.73
N LYS A 70 0.06 16.42 3.63
CA LYS A 70 1.04 16.87 4.63
C LYS A 70 0.45 16.92 6.05
N ASP A 71 -0.77 17.43 6.14
CA ASP A 71 -1.49 17.65 7.41
C ASP A 71 -2.76 16.79 7.48
N ALA A 72 -2.72 15.61 6.85
CA ALA A 72 -3.84 14.67 6.89
C ALA A 72 -4.23 14.37 8.34
N ALA A 73 -5.52 14.56 8.65
CA ALA A 73 -6.01 14.37 10.00
C ALA A 73 -5.77 12.92 10.48
N PRO A 74 -5.26 12.70 11.69
CA PRO A 74 -5.17 11.38 12.33
C PRO A 74 -6.45 10.55 12.13
N GLY A 75 -6.32 9.33 11.62
CA GLY A 75 -7.44 8.43 11.34
C GLY A 75 -8.24 8.71 10.05
N SER A 76 -7.91 9.77 9.31
CA SER A 76 -8.49 10.02 7.98
C SER A 76 -8.09 8.94 6.99
N ARG A 77 -8.97 8.66 6.02
CA ARG A 77 -8.83 7.56 5.05
C ARG A 77 -8.73 8.11 3.64
N TRP A 78 -7.86 7.51 2.85
CA TRP A 78 -7.49 7.97 1.52
C TRP A 78 -7.31 6.78 0.58
N GLN A 79 -7.63 6.97 -0.69
CA GLN A 79 -7.17 6.06 -1.73
C GLN A 79 -5.90 6.63 -2.33
N PHE A 80 -4.79 5.90 -2.22
CA PHE A 80 -3.61 6.23 -3.02
C PHE A 80 -3.78 5.55 -4.37
N GLU A 81 -3.89 6.36 -5.42
CA GLU A 81 -4.26 5.90 -6.75
C GLU A 81 -3.39 4.74 -7.22
N ARG A 82 -4.03 3.68 -7.72
CA ARG A 82 -3.39 2.45 -8.23
C ARG A 82 -2.59 1.65 -7.18
N LEU A 83 -2.54 2.07 -5.92
CA LEU A 83 -1.80 1.39 -4.85
C LEU A 83 -2.73 0.68 -3.85
N GLY A 84 -3.73 1.38 -3.32
CA GLY A 84 -4.61 0.84 -2.29
C GLY A 84 -5.31 1.92 -1.48
N TYR A 85 -5.98 1.48 -0.42
CA TYR A 85 -6.56 2.37 0.58
C TYR A 85 -5.64 2.46 1.78
N PHE A 86 -5.48 3.65 2.32
CA PHE A 86 -4.57 4.00 3.39
C PHE A 86 -5.29 4.85 4.44
N PHE A 87 -4.78 4.83 5.66
CA PHE A 87 -5.20 5.78 6.69
C PHE A 87 -3.99 6.42 7.38
N ALA A 88 -4.15 7.66 7.84
CA ALA A 88 -3.15 8.34 8.64
C ALA A 88 -3.15 7.72 10.06
N ASP A 89 -2.01 7.19 10.50
CA ASP A 89 -1.86 6.53 11.78
C ASP A 89 -2.20 7.50 12.93
N PRO A 90 -3.17 7.19 13.81
CA PRO A 90 -3.61 8.14 14.81
C PRO A 90 -2.66 8.30 16.00
N LYS A 91 -1.67 7.40 16.14
CA LYS A 91 -0.69 7.43 17.23
C LYS A 91 0.60 8.12 16.79
N GLU A 92 1.00 7.93 15.54
CA GLU A 92 2.30 8.37 15.03
C GLU A 92 2.23 9.53 14.03
N SER A 93 1.08 9.81 13.41
CA SER A 93 0.97 10.97 12.52
C SER A 93 0.97 12.27 13.31
N GLN A 94 1.76 13.23 12.84
CA GLN A 94 1.78 14.61 13.34
C GLN A 94 1.68 15.57 12.15
N PRO A 95 1.19 16.82 12.34
CA PRO A 95 1.21 17.84 11.29
C PRO A 95 2.62 17.99 10.68
N GLY A 96 2.72 17.93 9.37
CA GLY A 96 4.00 17.97 8.64
C GLY A 96 4.78 16.65 8.55
N THR A 97 4.46 15.64 9.36
CA THR A 97 5.10 14.31 9.34
C THR A 97 4.05 13.20 9.43
N PRO A 98 3.23 13.01 8.38
CA PRO A 98 2.21 11.99 8.41
C PRO A 98 2.82 10.58 8.30
N VAL A 99 2.16 9.61 8.94
CA VAL A 99 2.49 8.19 8.83
C VAL A 99 1.26 7.49 8.28
N PHE A 100 1.40 6.76 7.17
CA PHE A 100 0.27 6.06 6.55
C PHE A 100 0.38 4.55 6.66
N ASN A 101 -0.73 3.91 6.94
CA ASN A 101 -0.85 2.46 6.99
C ASN A 101 -1.77 2.01 5.85
N ARG A 102 -1.33 1.06 5.03
CA ARG A 102 -2.18 0.44 4.02
C ARG A 102 -3.26 -0.38 4.71
N THR A 103 -4.52 -0.01 4.49
CA THR A 103 -5.70 -0.74 4.95
C THR A 103 -5.91 -1.99 4.12
N VAL A 104 -5.90 -1.84 2.79
CA VAL A 104 -6.09 -2.94 1.83
C VAL A 104 -5.57 -2.53 0.46
N THR A 105 -5.14 -3.51 -0.34
CA THR A 105 -4.82 -3.35 -1.77
C THR A 105 -6.08 -3.13 -2.60
N LEU A 106 -5.94 -2.61 -3.83
CA LEU A 106 -7.10 -2.43 -4.74
C LEU A 106 -7.67 -3.75 -5.27
N LYS A 107 -6.87 -4.83 -5.23
CA LYS A 107 -7.23 -6.16 -5.69
C LYS A 107 -6.75 -7.18 -4.68
N ASP A 108 -7.49 -8.27 -4.57
CA ASP A 108 -7.10 -9.40 -3.74
C ASP A 108 -5.77 -10.01 -4.22
N THR A 109 -4.85 -10.20 -3.28
CA THR A 109 -3.51 -10.79 -3.48
C THR A 109 -3.36 -12.15 -2.83
N TRP A 110 -4.39 -12.67 -2.16
CA TRP A 110 -4.30 -13.87 -1.32
C TRP A 110 -3.84 -15.11 -2.08
N ALA A 111 -4.37 -15.32 -3.28
CA ALA A 111 -3.96 -16.44 -4.14
C ALA A 111 -2.45 -16.40 -4.49
N LYS A 112 -1.81 -15.23 -4.50
CA LYS A 112 -0.37 -15.11 -4.75
C LYS A 112 0.47 -15.38 -3.51
N ILE A 113 -0.07 -15.14 -2.32
CA ILE A 113 0.61 -15.40 -1.05
C ILE A 113 0.64 -16.91 -0.81
N GLU A 114 -0.50 -17.57 -1.00
CA GLU A 114 -0.64 -19.02 -0.85
C GLU A 114 0.25 -19.80 -1.85
N GLN A 115 0.45 -19.29 -3.07
CA GLN A 115 1.36 -19.90 -4.06
C GLN A 115 2.85 -19.75 -3.75
N LYS A 116 3.23 -18.80 -2.89
CA LYS A 116 4.62 -18.51 -2.52
C LYS A 116 5.03 -19.13 -1.18
N ALA A 117 4.05 -19.61 -0.42
CA ALA A 117 4.21 -20.35 0.83
C ALA A 117 4.69 -21.77 0.51
#